data_AF-A0A4P6JKX0-F1
#
_entry.id   AF-A0A4P6JKX0-F1
#
_cell.length_a   1.000
_cell.length_b   1.000
_cell.length_c   1.000
_cell.angle_alpha   90.00
_cell.angle_beta   90.00
_cell.angle_gamma   90.00
#
_symmetry.space_group_name_H-M   'P 1'
#
loop_
_entity.id
_entity.type
_entity.pdbx_description
1 polymer ?
#
loop_
_entity_poly.entity_id
_entity_poly.type
_entity_poly.pdbx_seq_one_letter_code
_entity_poly.pdbx_strand_id
1 'polypeptide(L)' 'MKPTFCQIFQWGHNVSLLALARESNRHPLLIWALLLGHPLSLDDACIILCAFNELASSDYTLSQLAIALSEKRL' A
#
# COMPACT_ATOMS: atom_id res chain seq x y z
N MET A 1 -15.38 -0.61 -10.75
CA MET A 1 -14.24 0.32 -10.59
C MET A 1 -13.38 -0.20 -9.45
N LYS A 2 -12.06 -0.31 -9.60
CA LYS A 2 -11.18 -0.84 -8.53
C LYS A 2 -10.91 0.23 -7.48
N PRO A 3 -10.97 -0.06 -6.16
CA PRO A 3 -10.62 0.91 -5.14
C PRO A 3 -9.12 1.26 -5.17
N THR A 4 -8.79 2.48 -4.79
CA THR A 4 -7.39 2.91 -4.58
C THR A 4 -6.89 2.42 -3.22
N PHE A 5 -5.57 2.40 -3.04
CA PHE A 5 -4.99 2.07 -1.73
C PHE A 5 -5.46 3.05 -0.63
N CYS A 6 -5.63 4.33 -0.97
CA CYS A 6 -6.14 5.35 -0.03
C CYS A 6 -7.54 5.01 0.50
N GLN A 7 -8.42 4.50 -0.35
CA GLN A 7 -9.78 4.14 0.06
C GLN A 7 -9.79 2.96 1.05
N ILE A 8 -9.06 1.89 0.75
CA ILE A 8 -8.98 0.74 1.68
C ILE A 8 -8.27 1.13 2.98
N PHE A 9 -7.29 2.03 2.91
CA PHE A 9 -6.59 2.54 4.08
C PHE A 9 -7.53 3.35 4.99
N GLN A 10 -8.43 4.15 4.42
CA GLN A 10 -9.45 4.88 5.18
C GLN A 10 -10.49 3.96 5.84
N TRP A 11 -10.80 2.81 5.23
CA TRP A 11 -11.70 1.80 5.83
C TRP A 11 -11.01 1.02 6.96
N GLY A 12 -9.70 0.81 6.84
CA GLY A 12 -8.86 0.21 7.87
C GLY A 12 -8.56 1.18 9.02
N HIS A 13 -9.59 1.70 9.69
CA HIS A 13 -9.51 2.73 10.75
C HIS A 13 -8.49 2.46 11.87
N ASN A 14 -7.99 1.23 12.00
CA ASN A 14 -7.00 0.81 12.98
C ASN A 14 -5.54 0.81 12.46
N VAL A 15 -5.32 1.08 11.17
CA VAL A 15 -3.99 1.10 10.56
C VAL A 15 -3.49 2.53 10.45
N SER A 16 -2.44 2.87 11.21
CA SER A 16 -1.74 4.14 11.04
C SER A 16 -0.62 4.03 10.01
N LEU A 17 -0.27 5.15 9.38
CA LEU A 17 0.82 5.21 8.41
C LEU A 17 2.15 4.77 9.01
N LEU A 18 2.42 5.15 10.27
CA LEU A 18 3.65 4.77 10.97
C LEU A 18 3.68 3.28 11.33
N ALA A 19 2.55 2.70 11.73
CA ALA A 19 2.45 1.26 11.96
C ALA A 19 2.72 0.49 10.66
N LEU A 20 2.14 0.94 9.56
CA LEU A 20 2.33 0.33 8.25
C LEU A 20 3.77 0.45 7.76
N ALA A 21 4.41 1.61 7.93
CA ALA A 21 5.83 1.81 7.59
C ALA A 21 6.74 0.89 8.40
N ARG A 22 6.46 0.72 9.69
CA ARG A 22 7.21 -0.19 10.57
C ARG A 22 7.05 -1.64 10.14
N GLU A 23 5.82 -2.11 9.93
CA GLU A 23 5.53 -3.51 9.60
C GLU A 23 6.06 -3.89 8.21
N SER A 24 5.91 -2.99 7.23
CA SER A 24 6.44 -3.20 5.87
C SER A 24 7.97 -3.04 5.79
N ASN A 25 8.64 -2.57 6.84
CA ASN A 25 10.04 -2.14 6.80
C ASN A 25 10.32 -1.22 5.58
N ARG A 26 9.44 -0.22 5.39
CA ARG A 26 9.54 0.78 4.33
C ARG A 26 9.51 2.18 4.89
N HIS A 27 10.18 3.10 4.18
CA HIS A 27 10.18 4.49 4.59
C HIS A 27 8.75 5.06 4.54
N PRO A 28 8.30 5.83 5.54
CA PRO A 28 6.95 6.43 5.57
C PRO A 28 6.56 7.20 4.29
N LEU A 29 7.54 7.80 3.60
CA LEU A 29 7.31 8.50 2.33
C LEU A 29 6.84 7.59 1.20
N LEU A 30 7.21 6.29 1.20
CA LEU A 30 6.72 5.33 0.21
C LEU A 30 5.24 5.00 0.46
N ILE A 31 4.85 4.87 1.73
CA ILE A 31 3.45 4.69 2.12
C ILE A 31 2.63 5.91 1.70
N TRP A 32 3.16 7.11 1.99
CA TRP A 32 2.54 8.36 1.58
C TRP A 32 2.40 8.49 0.07
N ALA A 33 3.43 8.11 -0.69
CA ALA A 33 3.40 8.08 -2.15
C ALA A 33 2.29 7.15 -2.67
N LEU A 34 2.15 5.96 -2.09
CA LEU A 34 1.09 5.00 -2.42
C LEU A 34 -0.32 5.56 -2.12
N LEU A 35 -0.49 6.24 -0.98
CA LEU A 35 -1.76 6.89 -0.62
C LEU A 35 -2.15 8.00 -1.58
N LEU A 36 -1.17 8.76 -2.10
CA LEU A 36 -1.39 9.80 -3.10
C LEU A 36 -1.53 9.26 -4.53
N GLY A 37 -1.33 7.96 -4.75
CA GLY A 37 -1.38 7.36 -6.09
C GLY A 37 -0.16 7.68 -6.95
N HIS A 38 0.96 8.05 -6.35
CA HIS A 38 2.22 8.17 -7.08
C HIS A 38 2.72 6.79 -7.54
N PRO A 39 3.48 6.71 -8.65
CA PRO A 39 4.07 5.45 -9.08
C PRO A 39 5.11 4.93 -8.09
N LEU A 40 5.05 3.63 -7.77
CA LEU A 40 6.07 2.93 -6.97
C LEU A 40 6.41 1.57 -7.57
N SER A 41 7.49 0.95 -7.10
CA SER A 41 7.89 -0.37 -7.57
C SER A 41 6.85 -1.43 -7.19
N LEU A 42 6.73 -2.48 -8.02
CA LEU A 42 5.87 -3.63 -7.72
C LEU A 42 6.23 -4.26 -6.37
N ASP A 43 7.52 -4.39 -6.07
CA ASP A 43 8.00 -4.97 -4.83
C ASP A 43 7.55 -4.17 -3.60
N ASP A 44 7.67 -2.84 -3.66
CA ASP A 44 7.20 -1.98 -2.57
C ASP A 44 5.68 -2.05 -2.42
N ALA A 45 4.93 -2.07 -3.53
CA ALA A 45 3.48 -2.19 -3.48
C ALA A 45 3.04 -3.52 -2.85
N CYS A 46 3.69 -4.63 -3.22
CA CYS A 46 3.44 -5.95 -2.64
C CYS A 46 3.70 -5.97 -1.13
N ILE A 47 4.87 -5.48 -0.71
CA ILE A 47 5.28 -5.53 0.70
C ILE A 47 4.37 -4.66 1.57
N ILE A 48 4.05 -3.45 1.10
CA ILE A 48 3.14 -2.55 1.80
C ILE A 48 1.73 -3.15 1.88
N LEU A 49 1.23 -3.79 0.82
CA LEU A 49 -0.09 -4.40 0.83
C LEU A 49 -0.16 -5.62 1.76
N CYS A 50 0.87 -6.48 1.78
CA CYS A 50 0.93 -7.60 2.73
C CYS A 50 0.89 -7.10 4.18
N ALA A 51 1.73 -6.12 4.52
CA ALA A 51 1.74 -5.53 5.86
C ALA A 51 0.39 -4.88 6.22
N PHE A 52 -0.26 -4.22 5.25
CA PHE A 52 -1.60 -3.66 5.45
C PHE A 52 -2.62 -4.77 5.75
N ASN A 53 -2.62 -5.86 4.98
CA ASN A 53 -3.52 -6.99 5.17
C ASN A 53 -3.36 -7.64 6.54
N GLU A 54 -2.12 -7.79 7.02
CA GLU A 54 -1.84 -8.30 8.35
C GLU A 54 -2.40 -7.37 9.44
N LEU A 55 -2.13 -6.06 9.34
CA LEU A 55 -2.60 -5.07 10.33
C LEU A 55 -4.12 -4.85 10.31
N ALA A 56 -4.74 -4.91 9.13
CA ALA A 56 -6.17 -4.70 8.94
C ALA A 56 -6.99 -6.00 9.05
N SER A 57 -6.34 -7.16 9.16
CA SER A 57 -6.97 -8.48 9.06
C SER A 57 -7.82 -8.62 7.77
N SER A 58 -7.23 -8.25 6.63
CA SER A 58 -7.85 -8.30 5.29
C SER A 58 -7.04 -9.16 4.31
N ASP A 59 -7.57 -9.36 3.09
CA ASP A 59 -6.99 -10.25 2.07
C ASP A 59 -6.91 -9.62 0.67
N TYR A 60 -6.73 -8.30 0.60
CA TYR A 60 -6.64 -7.59 -0.68
C TYR A 60 -5.44 -8.06 -1.50
N THR A 61 -5.63 -8.14 -2.81
CA THR A 61 -4.59 -8.42 -3.79
C THR A 61 -4.34 -7.19 -4.66
N LEU A 62 -3.13 -7.04 -5.21
CA LEU A 62 -2.80 -5.89 -6.08
C LEU A 62 -3.73 -5.80 -7.29
N SER A 63 -4.21 -6.94 -7.82
CA SER A 63 -5.12 -6.96 -8.98
C SER A 63 -6.51 -6.39 -8.66
N GLN A 64 -6.92 -6.36 -7.38
CA GLN A 64 -8.17 -5.76 -6.93
C GLN A 64 -8.06 -4.24 -6.74
N LEU A 65 -6.85 -3.69 -6.70
CA LEU A 65 -6.60 -2.28 -6.39
C LEU A 65 -6.19 -1.48 -7.63
N ALA A 66 -6.51 -0.19 -7.62
CA ALA A 66 -5.98 0.80 -8.55
C ALA A 66 -4.68 1.39 -7.97
N ILE A 67 -3.53 0.82 -8.35
CA ILE A 67 -2.20 1.24 -7.90
C ILE A 67 -1.36 1.63 -9.13
N ALA A 68 -0.70 2.79 -9.06
CA ALA A 68 0.25 3.22 -10.06
C ALA A 68 1.59 2.49 -9.83
N LEU A 69 2.02 1.69 -10.80
CA LEU A 69 3.29 0.96 -10.74
C LEU A 69 4.31 1.63 -11.67
N SER A 70 5.54 1.80 -11.19
CA SER A 70 6.65 2.20 -12.04
C SER A 70 7.28 0.96 -12.69
N GLU A 71 7.49 1.02 -14.01
CA GLU A 71 8.42 0.11 -14.67
C GLU A 71 9.81 0.52 -14.23
N LYS A 72 10.38 -0.21 -13.27
CA LYS A 72 11.79 -0.07 -12.94
C LYS A 72 12.59 -0.59 -14.15
N ARG A 73 12.96 0.30 -15.08
CA ARG A 73 14.02 0.01 -16.05
C ARG A 73 15.33 -0.05 -15.27
N LEU A 74 15.80 -1.27 -15.04
CA LEU A 74 17.18 -1.57 -14.66
C LEU A 74 18.12 -1.11 -15.78
#